data_AF-A0A0K0F9S1-F1
#
_entry.id   AF-A0A0K0F9S1-F1
#
_cell.length_a   1.000
_cell.length_b   1.000
_cell.length_c   1.000
_cell.angle_alpha   90.00
_cell.angle_beta   90.00
_cell.angle_gamma   90.00
#
_symmetry.space_group_name_H-M   'P 1'
#
loop_
_entity.id
_entity.type
_entity.pdbx_description
1 polymer ?
#
loop_
_entity_poly.entity_id
_entity_poly.type
_entity_poly.pdbx_seq_one_letter_code
_entity_poly.pdbx_strand_id
1 'polypeptide(L)'
;MFDNGKFKITSSNVRELTAEDINLLSKQSTCSPSVSKSALGLSRKNWDVFYKRNKDNFFKDRHWSRDDLQEACSTLDLTLPLTYLEAGCGVGNMLFPIKEFFPNWDVYGFDFSENAVNIVKEKGITNNVKVNVDVLDLTDSEKTNELVSMFPSADITTLIFVLSAIQPSQHATTVENTMKFVKKGGVVFFRDYGINDHAMIRFGWGTKIDERFYVRSDNTTSYFFTLNEIKSLFVNYGCEVVSCEYLFRKTVNHKKNLSVDRVFVQGVFKKL
;
A
#
# COMPACT_ATOMS: atom_id res chain seq x y z
N MET A 1 4.95 -17.59 23.11
CA MET A 1 4.09 -16.56 23.72
C MET A 1 2.70 -16.73 23.14
N PHE A 2 1.71 -16.84 24.01
CA PHE A 2 0.40 -17.44 23.70
C PHE A 2 -0.49 -16.58 22.81
N ASP A 3 -1.20 -17.28 21.94
CA ASP A 3 -2.20 -16.83 20.98
C ASP A 3 -3.53 -16.57 21.69
N ASN A 4 -3.85 -15.30 21.93
CA ASN A 4 -5.09 -14.82 22.54
C ASN A 4 -6.12 -14.35 21.49
N GLY A 5 -6.18 -14.99 20.31
CA GLY A 5 -7.25 -14.70 19.35
C GLY A 5 -7.16 -13.32 18.68
N LYS A 6 -6.00 -12.65 18.77
CA LYS A 6 -5.65 -11.54 17.86
C LYS A 6 -4.62 -12.07 16.86
N PHE A 7 -5.03 -12.36 15.64
CA PHE A 7 -4.16 -12.65 14.48
C PHE A 7 -3.24 -11.47 14.05
N LYS A 8 -3.10 -10.47 14.92
CA LYS A 8 -2.44 -9.19 14.72
C LYS A 8 -1.54 -8.98 15.95
N ILE A 9 -0.26 -9.25 15.80
CA ILE A 9 0.76 -8.88 16.79
C ILE A 9 1.44 -7.63 16.26
N THR A 10 1.46 -6.56 17.05
CA THR A 10 2.23 -5.37 16.72
C THR A 10 3.44 -5.21 17.64
N SER A 11 4.48 -4.54 17.15
CA SER A 11 5.68 -4.22 17.94
C SER A 11 6.36 -2.97 17.41
N SER A 12 7.03 -2.24 18.31
CA SER A 12 8.02 -1.23 17.93
C SER A 12 9.35 -1.85 17.47
N ASN A 13 9.60 -3.11 17.82
CA ASN A 13 10.85 -3.81 17.52
C ASN A 13 10.77 -4.55 16.18
N VAL A 14 11.90 -4.56 15.48
CA VAL A 14 12.09 -5.29 14.22
C VAL A 14 12.02 -6.81 14.46
N ARG A 15 11.57 -7.57 13.45
CA ARG A 15 11.66 -9.04 13.46
C ARG A 15 13.12 -9.46 13.62
N GLU A 16 13.44 -10.29 14.61
CA GLU A 16 14.75 -10.92 14.70
C GLU A 16 14.96 -11.90 13.54
N LEU A 17 16.16 -11.89 12.95
CA LEU A 17 16.54 -12.79 11.87
C LEU A 17 17.03 -14.11 12.46
N THR A 18 16.57 -15.22 11.89
CA THR A 18 17.10 -16.55 12.17
C THR A 18 18.40 -16.78 11.40
N ALA A 19 19.14 -17.84 11.76
CA ALA A 19 20.33 -18.27 10.99
C ALA A 19 19.99 -18.60 9.53
N GLU A 20 18.79 -19.13 9.27
CA GLU A 20 18.31 -19.39 7.91
C GLU A 20 18.05 -18.09 7.15
N ASP A 21 17.41 -17.11 7.79
CA ASP A 21 17.17 -15.80 7.17
C ASP A 21 18.50 -15.12 6.79
N ILE A 22 19.50 -15.18 7.68
CA ILE A 22 20.85 -14.64 7.43
C ILE A 22 21.51 -15.32 6.23
N ASN A 23 21.41 -16.65 6.14
CA ASN A 23 21.94 -17.42 5.01
C ASN A 23 21.19 -17.15 3.68
N LEU A 24 19.91 -16.81 3.72
CA LEU A 24 19.17 -16.39 2.52
C LEU A 24 19.57 -14.98 2.08
N LEU A 25 19.68 -14.05 3.03
CA LEU A 25 20.14 -12.68 2.77
C LEU A 25 21.55 -12.65 2.18
N SER A 26 22.46 -13.52 2.65
CA SER A 26 23.83 -13.61 2.10
C SER A 26 23.89 -14.11 0.66
N LYS A 27 22.81 -14.68 0.12
CA LYS A 27 22.72 -15.16 -1.27
C LYS A 27 22.16 -14.12 -2.23
N GLN A 28 21.75 -12.95 -1.72
CA GLN A 28 21.24 -11.87 -2.55
C GLN A 28 22.35 -11.25 -3.39
N SER A 29 22.02 -10.91 -4.63
CA SER A 29 22.94 -10.17 -5.50
C SER A 29 22.20 -9.11 -6.30
N THR A 30 22.95 -8.09 -6.71
CA THR A 30 22.45 -6.99 -7.52
C THR A 30 21.97 -7.49 -8.88
N CYS A 31 20.86 -6.94 -9.36
CA CYS A 31 20.40 -7.15 -10.72
C CYS A 31 21.34 -6.46 -11.72
N SER A 32 21.24 -6.85 -13.01
CA SER A 32 21.99 -6.15 -14.04
C SER A 32 21.46 -4.73 -14.26
N PRO A 33 22.29 -3.80 -14.77
CA PRO A 33 21.83 -2.45 -15.13
C PRO A 33 20.64 -2.45 -16.11
N SER A 34 20.59 -3.41 -17.03
CA SER A 34 19.49 -3.57 -17.99
C SER A 34 18.17 -3.95 -17.30
N VAL A 35 18.21 -4.85 -16.31
CA VAL A 35 17.04 -5.25 -15.54
C VAL A 35 16.54 -4.09 -14.70
N SER A 36 17.43 -3.39 -13.99
CA SER A 36 17.07 -2.20 -13.21
C SER A 36 16.44 -1.12 -14.09
N LYS A 37 17.08 -0.76 -15.21
CA LYS A 37 16.58 0.24 -16.16
C LYS A 37 15.21 -0.14 -16.73
N SER A 38 14.99 -1.42 -17.05
CA SER A 38 13.72 -1.92 -17.55
C SER A 38 12.61 -1.84 -16.50
N ALA A 39 12.87 -2.32 -15.27
CA ALA A 39 11.89 -2.32 -14.19
C ALA A 39 11.44 -0.90 -13.82
N LEU A 40 12.38 0.04 -13.73
CA LEU A 40 12.10 1.43 -13.38
C LEU A 40 11.50 2.21 -14.56
N GLY A 41 12.12 2.13 -15.74
CA GLY A 41 11.70 2.90 -16.92
C GLY A 41 10.37 2.45 -17.54
N LEU A 42 9.93 1.21 -17.27
CA LEU A 42 8.68 0.65 -17.78
C LEU A 42 7.66 0.38 -16.66
N SER A 43 7.82 0.98 -15.48
CA SER A 43 6.98 0.70 -14.30
C SER A 43 5.48 0.73 -14.60
N ARG A 44 4.99 1.76 -15.32
CA ARG A 44 3.58 1.88 -15.72
C ARG A 44 3.12 0.69 -16.55
N LYS A 45 3.88 0.37 -17.59
CA LYS A 45 3.60 -0.74 -18.49
C LYS A 45 3.60 -2.07 -17.73
N ASN A 46 4.51 -2.27 -16.78
CA ASN A 46 4.59 -3.49 -16.00
C ASN A 46 3.33 -3.68 -15.13
N TRP A 47 2.85 -2.61 -14.47
CA TRP A 47 1.61 -2.64 -13.70
C TRP A 47 0.36 -2.80 -14.58
N ASP A 48 0.28 -2.12 -15.72
CA ASP A 48 -0.82 -2.31 -16.68
C ASP A 48 -0.89 -3.75 -17.20
N VAL A 49 0.25 -4.35 -17.56
CA VAL A 49 0.34 -5.76 -17.98
C VAL A 49 -0.07 -6.69 -16.84
N PHE A 50 0.35 -6.39 -15.61
CA PHE A 50 -0.06 -7.16 -14.43
C PHE A 50 -1.59 -7.18 -14.29
N TYR A 51 -2.25 -6.01 -14.35
CA TYR A 51 -3.70 -5.94 -14.21
C TYR A 51 -4.44 -6.51 -15.42
N LYS A 52 -3.91 -6.34 -16.63
CA LYS A 52 -4.46 -6.99 -17.84
C LYS A 52 -4.44 -8.52 -17.73
N ARG A 53 -3.36 -9.09 -17.19
CA ARG A 53 -3.19 -10.54 -17.05
C ARG A 53 -4.04 -11.12 -15.93
N ASN A 54 -4.11 -10.42 -14.80
CA ASN A 54 -4.68 -10.95 -13.57
C ASN A 54 -6.14 -10.53 -13.33
N LYS A 55 -6.56 -9.41 -13.93
CA LYS A 55 -7.87 -8.77 -13.72
C LYS A 55 -8.16 -8.62 -12.22
N ASP A 56 -9.31 -9.06 -11.77
CA ASP A 56 -9.79 -9.06 -10.38
C ASP A 56 -9.49 -10.36 -9.60
N ASN A 57 -8.72 -11.29 -10.16
CA ASN A 57 -8.56 -12.64 -9.60
C ASN A 57 -7.33 -12.81 -8.69
N PHE A 58 -6.43 -11.82 -8.64
CA PHE A 58 -5.15 -11.97 -7.95
C PHE A 58 -5.22 -11.58 -6.47
N PHE A 59 -5.78 -10.41 -6.17
CA PHE A 59 -5.97 -9.94 -4.80
C PHE A 59 -7.40 -10.22 -4.36
N LYS A 60 -7.56 -10.68 -3.12
CA LYS A 60 -8.88 -10.85 -2.51
C LYS A 60 -9.40 -9.53 -2.00
N ASP A 61 -10.72 -9.42 -1.90
CA ASP A 61 -11.38 -8.32 -1.21
C ASP A 61 -10.89 -8.22 0.24
N ARG A 62 -10.58 -6.99 0.64
CA ARG A 62 -9.91 -6.66 1.90
C ARG A 62 -10.94 -6.42 3.00
N HIS A 63 -11.86 -7.35 3.26
CA HIS A 63 -12.90 -7.17 4.28
C HIS A 63 -12.37 -6.90 5.70
N TRP A 64 -11.10 -7.25 5.98
CA TRP A 64 -10.41 -6.87 7.22
C TRP A 64 -10.23 -5.34 7.38
N SER A 65 -10.41 -4.55 6.32
CA SER A 65 -10.22 -3.10 6.31
C SER A 65 -11.16 -2.37 7.26
N ARG A 66 -12.36 -2.92 7.50
CA ARG A 66 -13.37 -2.33 8.39
C ARG A 66 -12.80 -2.14 9.79
N ASP A 67 -12.37 -3.23 10.41
CA ASP A 67 -11.91 -3.21 11.81
C ASP A 67 -10.63 -2.39 11.95
N ASP A 68 -9.72 -2.51 10.99
CA ASP A 68 -8.47 -1.74 10.97
C ASP A 68 -8.72 -0.22 10.83
N LEU A 69 -9.69 0.20 10.00
CA LEU A 69 -10.06 1.62 9.89
C LEU A 69 -10.84 2.13 11.10
N GLN A 70 -11.70 1.32 11.70
CA GLN A 70 -12.40 1.68 12.94
C GLN A 70 -11.40 1.94 14.08
N GLU A 71 -10.36 1.11 14.20
CA GLU A 71 -9.27 1.31 15.15
C GLU A 71 -8.46 2.57 14.81
N ALA A 72 -8.05 2.73 13.55
CA ALA A 72 -7.19 3.83 13.11
C ALA A 72 -7.88 5.21 13.16
N CYS A 73 -9.18 5.25 12.90
CA CYS A 73 -9.96 6.48 12.79
C CYS A 73 -10.82 6.72 14.05
N SER A 74 -10.37 6.25 15.22
CA SER A 74 -11.12 6.34 16.48
C SER A 74 -11.48 7.77 16.92
N THR A 75 -10.84 8.79 16.35
CA THR A 75 -11.15 10.20 16.58
C THR A 75 -12.22 10.77 15.64
N LEU A 76 -12.65 10.02 14.62
CA LEU A 76 -13.68 10.41 13.67
C LEU A 76 -15.01 9.72 14.03
N ASP A 77 -16.11 10.45 13.88
CA ASP A 77 -17.44 9.84 13.93
C ASP A 77 -17.74 9.16 12.59
N LEU A 78 -17.49 7.85 12.54
CA LEU A 78 -17.69 7.03 11.34
C LEU A 78 -19.17 6.86 10.94
N THR A 79 -20.11 7.32 11.78
CA THR A 79 -21.55 7.32 11.44
C THR A 79 -21.93 8.50 10.54
N LEU A 80 -21.09 9.53 10.46
CA LEU A 80 -21.30 10.68 9.58
C LEU A 80 -21.00 10.32 8.11
N PRO A 81 -21.56 11.07 7.15
CA PRO A 81 -21.12 11.01 5.76
C PRO A 81 -19.68 11.52 5.65
N LEU A 82 -18.74 10.63 5.39
CA LEU A 82 -17.32 10.94 5.23
C LEU A 82 -16.87 10.76 3.78
N THR A 83 -15.81 11.46 3.41
CA THR A 83 -15.09 11.24 2.15
C THR A 83 -13.91 10.31 2.40
N TYR A 84 -13.90 9.16 1.74
CA TYR A 84 -12.82 8.18 1.78
C TYR A 84 -12.06 8.16 0.46
N LEU A 85 -10.73 8.11 0.52
CA LEU A 85 -9.86 8.02 -0.66
C LEU A 85 -8.86 6.86 -0.56
N GLU A 86 -8.84 5.98 -1.56
CA GLU A 86 -7.81 4.95 -1.72
C GLU A 86 -6.78 5.38 -2.78
N ALA A 87 -5.59 5.79 -2.33
CA ALA A 87 -4.46 6.04 -3.21
C ALA A 87 -3.85 4.69 -3.60
N GLY A 88 -3.72 4.42 -4.91
CA GLY A 88 -3.34 3.09 -5.41
C GLY A 88 -4.47 2.06 -5.24
N CYS A 89 -5.67 2.39 -5.72
CA CYS A 89 -6.88 1.59 -5.48
C CYS A 89 -6.92 0.23 -6.20
N GLY A 90 -6.03 0.01 -7.16
CA GLY A 90 -6.00 -1.18 -8.00
C GLY A 90 -7.37 -1.45 -8.63
N VAL A 91 -7.84 -2.69 -8.50
CA VAL A 91 -9.17 -3.13 -9.00
C VAL A 91 -10.29 -3.00 -7.95
N GLY A 92 -10.08 -2.15 -6.95
CA GLY A 92 -11.12 -1.74 -5.99
C GLY A 92 -11.39 -2.74 -4.87
N ASN A 93 -10.48 -3.68 -4.61
CA ASN A 93 -10.65 -4.73 -3.59
C ASN A 93 -10.80 -4.19 -2.15
N MET A 94 -10.59 -2.89 -1.92
CA MET A 94 -10.93 -2.23 -0.67
C MET A 94 -12.02 -1.18 -0.85
N LEU A 95 -12.01 -0.40 -1.94
CA LEU A 95 -13.12 0.51 -2.30
C LEU A 95 -14.52 -0.13 -2.15
N PHE A 96 -14.75 -1.30 -2.74
CA PHE A 96 -16.07 -1.93 -2.73
C PHE A 96 -16.48 -2.41 -1.33
N PRO A 97 -15.64 -3.18 -0.58
CA PRO A 97 -15.94 -3.50 0.81
C PRO A 97 -16.16 -2.27 1.70
N ILE A 98 -15.36 -1.21 1.55
CA ILE A 98 -15.54 0.03 2.33
C ILE A 98 -16.90 0.66 2.04
N LYS A 99 -17.30 0.72 0.77
CA LYS A 99 -18.61 1.26 0.38
C LYS A 99 -19.77 0.39 0.88
N GLU A 100 -19.58 -0.93 0.97
CA GLU A 100 -20.56 -1.85 1.56
C GLU A 100 -20.71 -1.61 3.08
N PHE A 101 -19.59 -1.46 3.79
CA PHE A 101 -19.61 -1.25 5.24
C PHE A 101 -20.05 0.15 5.66
N PHE A 102 -19.74 1.17 4.85
CA PHE A 102 -20.05 2.57 5.11
C PHE A 102 -20.83 3.15 3.90
N PRO A 103 -22.13 2.80 3.75
CA PRO A 103 -22.90 3.14 2.56
C PRO A 103 -23.13 4.65 2.39
N ASN A 104 -23.07 5.41 3.48
CA ASN A 104 -23.20 6.87 3.51
C ASN A 104 -21.90 7.62 3.16
N TRP A 105 -20.77 6.93 2.98
CA TRP A 105 -19.51 7.57 2.59
C TRP A 105 -19.42 7.74 1.08
N ASP A 106 -18.80 8.83 0.64
CA ASP A 106 -18.36 8.96 -0.74
C ASP A 106 -16.96 8.36 -0.89
N VAL A 107 -16.81 7.44 -1.84
CA VAL A 107 -15.55 6.73 -2.07
C VAL A 107 -14.88 7.23 -3.34
N TYR A 108 -13.60 7.56 -3.20
CA TYR A 108 -12.71 8.04 -4.23
C TYR A 108 -11.49 7.13 -4.32
N GLY A 109 -10.88 7.06 -5.49
CA GLY A 109 -9.61 6.38 -5.62
C GLY A 109 -8.90 6.74 -6.90
N PHE A 110 -7.61 6.48 -6.93
CA PHE A 110 -6.85 6.58 -8.16
C PHE A 110 -5.78 5.51 -8.19
N ASP A 111 -5.40 5.11 -9.40
CA ASP A 111 -4.33 4.14 -9.62
C ASP A 111 -3.49 4.54 -10.82
N PHE A 112 -2.25 4.07 -10.82
CA PHE A 112 -1.28 4.31 -11.89
C PHE A 112 -1.63 3.56 -13.19
N SER A 113 -2.35 2.45 -13.05
CA SER A 113 -2.77 1.55 -14.13
C SER A 113 -4.15 1.94 -14.69
N GLU A 114 -4.20 2.22 -15.98
CA GLU A 114 -5.47 2.50 -16.67
C GLU A 114 -6.36 1.25 -16.70
N ASN A 115 -5.76 0.06 -16.84
CA ASN A 115 -6.49 -1.20 -16.80
C ASN A 115 -7.16 -1.41 -15.43
N ALA A 116 -6.48 -1.04 -14.33
CA ALA A 116 -7.02 -1.18 -12.99
C ALA A 116 -8.23 -0.27 -12.79
N VAL A 117 -8.10 1.01 -13.15
CA VAL A 117 -9.18 2.01 -13.06
C VAL A 117 -10.39 1.61 -13.90
N ASN A 118 -10.18 1.11 -15.13
CA ASN A 118 -11.27 0.65 -15.99
C ASN A 118 -12.04 -0.52 -15.37
N ILE A 119 -11.34 -1.49 -14.77
CA ILE A 119 -11.99 -2.59 -14.04
C ILE A 119 -12.82 -2.06 -12.87
N VAL A 120 -12.35 -1.06 -12.12
CA VAL A 120 -13.13 -0.45 -11.03
C VAL A 120 -14.39 0.23 -11.56
N LYS A 121 -14.28 1.00 -12.66
CA LYS A 121 -15.43 1.65 -13.31
C LYS A 121 -16.47 0.62 -13.76
N GLU A 122 -16.04 -0.45 -14.42
CA GLU A 122 -16.91 -1.55 -14.85
C GLU A 122 -17.59 -2.22 -13.65
N LYS A 123 -16.83 -2.59 -12.60
CA LYS A 123 -17.40 -3.17 -11.36
C LYS A 123 -18.39 -2.22 -10.68
N GLY A 124 -18.14 -0.92 -10.69
CA GLY A 124 -19.06 0.09 -10.15
C GLY A 124 -20.40 0.08 -10.89
N ILE A 125 -20.36 0.06 -12.22
CA ILE A 125 -21.56 -0.03 -13.07
C ILE A 125 -22.30 -1.34 -12.83
N THR A 126 -21.60 -2.48 -12.90
CA THR A 126 -22.21 -3.81 -12.75
C THR A 126 -22.90 -4.01 -11.40
N ASN A 127 -22.30 -3.49 -10.31
CA ASN A 127 -22.85 -3.65 -8.97
C ASN A 127 -23.76 -2.49 -8.55
N ASN A 128 -24.01 -1.52 -9.43
CA ASN A 128 -24.74 -0.29 -9.11
C ASN A 128 -24.17 0.46 -7.88
N VAL A 129 -22.84 0.51 -7.79
CA VAL A 129 -22.10 1.18 -6.72
C VAL A 129 -21.40 2.41 -7.29
N LYS A 130 -21.76 3.60 -6.79
CA LYS A 130 -21.07 4.84 -7.16
C LYS A 130 -19.66 4.85 -6.58
N VAL A 131 -18.67 4.82 -7.46
CA VAL A 131 -17.24 4.98 -7.17
C VAL A 131 -16.67 6.08 -8.05
N ASN A 132 -15.86 6.98 -7.48
CA ASN A 132 -15.26 8.09 -8.21
C ASN A 132 -13.76 7.80 -8.39
N VAL A 133 -13.37 7.28 -9.56
CA VAL A 133 -11.99 6.85 -9.80
C VAL A 133 -11.38 7.42 -11.05
N ASP A 134 -10.08 7.70 -10.98
CA ASP A 134 -9.30 8.18 -12.12
C ASP A 134 -7.88 7.61 -12.16
N VAL A 135 -7.19 7.80 -13.30
CA VAL A 135 -5.80 7.39 -13.48
C VAL A 135 -4.89 8.49 -12.96
N LEU A 136 -3.99 8.15 -12.02
CA LEU A 136 -2.98 9.07 -11.50
C LEU A 136 -1.66 8.35 -11.25
N ASP A 137 -0.58 8.90 -11.81
CA ASP A 137 0.76 8.67 -11.29
C ASP A 137 0.97 9.60 -10.09
N LEU A 138 0.96 9.07 -8.88
CA LEU A 138 1.07 9.86 -7.66
C LEU A 138 2.47 10.51 -7.49
N THR A 139 3.43 10.15 -8.34
CA THR A 139 4.73 10.83 -8.43
C THR A 139 4.71 12.06 -9.35
N ASP A 140 3.66 12.23 -10.15
CA ASP A 140 3.46 13.35 -11.06
C ASP A 140 2.71 14.49 -10.36
N SER A 141 3.45 15.50 -9.90
CA SER A 141 2.89 16.63 -9.16
C SER A 141 1.99 17.53 -10.00
N GLU A 142 2.21 17.62 -11.31
CA GLU A 142 1.39 18.43 -12.21
C GLU A 142 0.00 17.81 -12.37
N LYS A 143 -0.05 16.52 -12.74
CA LYS A 143 -1.32 15.78 -12.81
C LYS A 143 -2.02 15.65 -11.46
N THR A 144 -1.25 15.56 -10.38
CA THR A 144 -1.81 15.60 -9.03
C THR A 144 -2.56 16.91 -8.82
N ASN A 145 -1.98 18.06 -9.17
CA ASN A 145 -2.64 19.36 -8.99
C ASN A 145 -3.91 19.49 -9.84
N GLU A 146 -3.90 18.94 -11.06
CA GLU A 146 -5.10 18.87 -11.91
C GLU A 146 -6.20 18.03 -11.24
N LEU A 147 -5.88 16.83 -10.77
CA LEU A 147 -6.86 15.92 -10.17
C LEU A 147 -7.40 16.43 -8.83
N VAL A 148 -6.56 17.09 -8.02
CA VAL A 148 -6.97 17.72 -6.74
C VAL A 148 -8.10 18.73 -6.96
N SER A 149 -8.18 19.40 -8.10
CA SER A 149 -9.27 20.33 -8.40
C SER A 149 -10.61 19.62 -8.66
N MET A 150 -10.58 18.33 -9.01
CA MET A 150 -11.74 17.51 -9.33
C MET A 150 -12.15 16.56 -8.20
N PHE A 151 -11.23 16.26 -7.28
CA PHE A 151 -11.46 15.37 -6.15
C PHE A 151 -11.66 16.20 -4.87
N PRO A 152 -12.68 15.89 -4.03
CA PRO A 152 -12.77 16.51 -2.72
C PRO A 152 -11.60 16.05 -1.85
N SER A 153 -11.16 16.91 -0.92
CA SER A 153 -10.28 16.47 0.14
C SER A 153 -10.99 15.43 1.02
N ALA A 154 -10.29 14.37 1.39
CA ALA A 154 -10.81 13.23 2.12
C ALA A 154 -10.64 13.37 3.64
N ASP A 155 -11.60 12.85 4.39
CA ASP A 155 -11.51 12.67 5.85
C ASP A 155 -10.57 11.50 6.18
N ILE A 156 -10.61 10.45 5.36
CA ILE A 156 -9.80 9.24 5.51
C ILE A 156 -9.12 8.93 4.17
N THR A 157 -7.81 8.75 4.19
CA THR A 157 -7.03 8.32 3.03
C THR A 157 -6.24 7.07 3.37
N THR A 158 -6.24 6.08 2.49
CA THR A 158 -5.43 4.87 2.66
C THR A 158 -4.32 4.81 1.62
N LEU A 159 -3.12 4.48 2.08
CA LEU A 159 -1.93 4.27 1.26
C LEU A 159 -1.37 2.87 1.58
N ILE A 160 -1.93 1.85 0.93
CA ILE A 160 -1.69 0.43 1.27
C ILE A 160 -1.00 -0.30 0.12
N PHE A 161 0.23 -0.79 0.34
CA PHE A 161 1.08 -1.44 -0.66
C PHE A 161 1.37 -0.58 -1.91
N VAL A 162 1.55 0.72 -1.70
CA VAL A 162 1.77 1.72 -2.77
C VAL A 162 3.21 2.19 -2.80
N LEU A 163 3.74 2.69 -1.68
CA LEU A 163 5.09 3.23 -1.66
C LEU A 163 6.14 2.17 -1.97
N SER A 164 5.91 0.90 -1.58
CA SER A 164 6.85 -0.17 -1.93
C SER A 164 6.96 -0.43 -3.42
N ALA A 165 5.95 -0.06 -4.22
CA ALA A 165 5.97 -0.18 -5.67
C ALA A 165 6.59 1.04 -6.38
N ILE A 166 6.91 2.10 -5.63
CA ILE A 166 7.47 3.36 -6.11
C ILE A 166 8.95 3.42 -5.76
N GLN A 167 9.76 4.02 -6.65
CA GLN A 167 11.19 4.17 -6.41
C GLN A 167 11.45 5.02 -5.14
N PRO A 168 12.41 4.65 -4.28
CA PRO A 168 12.65 5.36 -3.01
C PRO A 168 12.88 6.87 -3.15
N SER A 169 13.53 7.30 -4.22
CA SER A 169 13.77 8.73 -4.50
C SER A 169 12.50 9.55 -4.74
N GLN A 170 11.35 8.89 -4.99
CA GLN A 170 10.07 9.54 -5.26
C GLN A 170 9.11 9.47 -4.05
N HIS A 171 9.44 8.75 -2.99
CA HIS A 171 8.54 8.59 -1.82
C HIS A 171 8.16 9.92 -1.18
N ALA A 172 9.09 10.86 -1.12
CA ALA A 172 8.88 12.22 -0.62
C ALA A 172 7.77 12.93 -1.43
N THR A 173 7.94 13.02 -2.74
CA THR A 173 6.95 13.59 -3.67
C THR A 173 5.61 12.85 -3.61
N THR A 174 5.62 11.52 -3.51
CA THR A 174 4.37 10.73 -3.40
C THR A 174 3.59 11.08 -2.13
N VAL A 175 4.26 11.20 -0.98
CA VAL A 175 3.59 11.59 0.27
C VAL A 175 3.12 13.04 0.20
N GLU A 176 3.94 13.96 -0.29
CA GLU A 176 3.54 15.35 -0.53
C GLU A 176 2.25 15.44 -1.37
N ASN A 177 2.21 14.73 -2.50
CA ASN A 177 1.07 14.68 -3.39
C ASN A 177 -0.15 14.02 -2.74
N THR A 178 0.05 12.94 -1.97
CA THR A 178 -1.02 12.32 -1.18
C THR A 178 -1.66 13.33 -0.24
N MET A 179 -0.85 14.13 0.47
CA MET A 179 -1.35 15.09 1.45
C MET A 179 -2.23 16.19 0.83
N LYS A 180 -2.14 16.47 -0.47
CA LYS A 180 -3.04 17.42 -1.16
C LYS A 180 -4.48 16.94 -1.19
N PHE A 181 -4.71 15.62 -1.15
CA PHE A 181 -6.04 15.03 -1.09
C PHE A 181 -6.58 14.86 0.33
N VAL A 182 -5.82 15.18 1.38
CA VAL A 182 -6.21 14.93 2.78
C VAL A 182 -6.69 16.24 3.42
N LYS A 183 -7.87 16.23 4.07
CA LYS A 183 -8.36 17.37 4.85
C LYS A 183 -7.43 17.67 6.03
N LYS A 184 -7.39 18.94 6.46
CA LYS A 184 -6.81 19.29 7.76
C LYS A 184 -7.55 18.51 8.86
N GLY A 185 -6.82 17.82 9.73
CA GLY A 185 -7.38 16.90 10.73
C GLY A 185 -7.79 15.52 10.19
N GLY A 186 -7.70 15.29 8.88
CA GLY A 186 -7.96 13.99 8.25
C GLY A 186 -6.89 12.96 8.56
N VAL A 187 -7.24 11.69 8.42
CA VAL A 187 -6.40 10.54 8.78
C VAL A 187 -5.84 9.88 7.52
N VAL A 188 -4.54 9.57 7.55
CA VAL A 188 -3.87 8.69 6.59
C VAL A 188 -3.57 7.36 7.26
N PHE A 189 -4.16 6.28 6.73
CA PHE A 189 -3.85 4.91 7.11
C PHE A 189 -2.84 4.32 6.11
N PHE A 190 -1.62 4.09 6.59
CA PHE A 190 -0.52 3.54 5.82
C PHE A 190 -0.31 2.06 6.17
N ARG A 191 -0.12 1.22 5.16
CA ARG A 191 0.39 -0.15 5.37
C ARG A 191 1.24 -0.61 4.22
N ASP A 192 2.49 -0.97 4.47
CA ASP A 192 3.36 -1.50 3.42
C ASP A 192 4.36 -2.54 3.98
N TYR A 193 5.23 -3.11 3.14
CA TYR A 193 6.17 -4.14 3.59
C TYR A 193 7.20 -3.60 4.59
N GLY A 194 7.41 -4.33 5.69
CA GLY A 194 8.45 -4.02 6.66
C GLY A 194 9.75 -4.76 6.37
N ILE A 195 10.86 -4.22 6.86
CA ILE A 195 12.14 -4.94 6.84
C ILE A 195 12.02 -6.30 7.53
N ASN A 196 12.84 -7.26 7.08
CA ASN A 196 12.82 -8.66 7.52
C ASN A 196 11.50 -9.39 7.24
N ASP A 197 10.64 -8.87 6.36
CA ASP A 197 9.55 -9.65 5.76
C ASP A 197 10.10 -10.87 5.02
N HIS A 198 9.40 -12.00 5.06
CA HIS A 198 9.80 -13.17 4.30
C HIS A 198 9.96 -12.89 2.80
N ALA A 199 9.19 -11.97 2.21
CA ALA A 199 9.37 -11.61 0.80
C ALA A 199 10.70 -10.89 0.55
N MET A 200 11.17 -10.07 1.49
CA MET A 200 12.50 -9.41 1.41
C MET A 200 13.60 -10.45 1.46
N ILE A 201 13.54 -11.35 2.44
CA ILE A 201 14.59 -12.31 2.77
C ILE A 201 14.78 -13.31 1.64
N ARG A 202 13.68 -13.76 1.01
CA ARG A 202 13.73 -14.78 -0.04
C ARG A 202 14.12 -14.24 -1.43
N PHE A 203 14.22 -12.93 -1.61
CA PHE A 203 14.77 -12.41 -2.86
C PHE A 203 16.14 -13.04 -3.08
N GLY A 204 16.42 -13.41 -4.33
CA GLY A 204 17.56 -14.24 -4.69
C GLY A 204 18.54 -13.50 -5.58
N TRP A 205 19.34 -14.29 -6.28
CA TRP A 205 20.33 -13.80 -7.21
C TRP A 205 19.70 -12.93 -8.32
N GLY A 206 20.32 -11.78 -8.60
CA GLY A 206 19.96 -10.91 -9.71
C GLY A 206 18.68 -10.09 -9.53
N THR A 207 18.20 -9.93 -8.29
CA THR A 207 16.92 -9.23 -8.00
C THR A 207 17.09 -7.91 -7.25
N LYS A 208 18.23 -7.67 -6.59
CA LYS A 208 18.43 -6.46 -5.78
C LYS A 208 18.74 -5.27 -6.68
N ILE A 209 17.88 -4.25 -6.70
CA ILE A 209 18.15 -2.98 -7.39
C ILE A 209 19.05 -2.10 -6.51
N ASP A 210 18.69 -2.00 -5.22
CA ASP A 210 19.41 -1.22 -4.21
C ASP A 210 19.14 -1.81 -2.81
N GLU A 211 19.66 -1.19 -1.76
CA GLU A 211 19.38 -1.57 -0.39
C GLU A 211 17.88 -1.58 -0.09
N ARG A 212 17.37 -2.75 0.32
CA ARG A 212 15.94 -3.01 0.56
C ARG A 212 15.03 -2.77 -0.64
N PHE A 213 15.56 -2.64 -1.86
CA PHE A 213 14.79 -2.39 -3.08
C PHE A 213 15.05 -3.47 -4.13
N TYR A 214 13.99 -4.12 -4.60
CA TYR A 214 14.09 -5.34 -5.40
C TYR A 214 13.17 -5.30 -6.61
N VAL A 215 13.59 -5.94 -7.70
CA VAL A 215 12.73 -6.28 -8.84
C VAL A 215 12.10 -7.66 -8.65
N ARG A 216 10.83 -7.79 -9.00
CA ARG A 216 10.06 -9.04 -9.01
C ARG A 216 10.12 -9.71 -10.39
N SER A 217 9.69 -10.97 -10.44
CA SER A 217 9.65 -11.76 -11.69
C SER A 217 8.74 -11.18 -12.79
N ASP A 218 7.81 -10.29 -12.44
CA ASP A 218 6.93 -9.59 -13.38
C ASP A 218 7.44 -8.17 -13.74
N ASN A 219 8.69 -7.85 -13.40
CA ASN A 219 9.33 -6.54 -13.56
C ASN A 219 8.71 -5.39 -12.74
N THR A 220 7.75 -5.67 -11.85
CA THR A 220 7.36 -4.70 -10.81
C THR A 220 8.41 -4.68 -9.69
N THR A 221 8.38 -3.67 -8.82
CA THR A 221 9.39 -3.49 -7.77
C THR A 221 8.82 -3.65 -6.37
N SER A 222 9.69 -3.76 -5.37
CA SER A 222 9.34 -3.80 -3.95
C SER A 222 10.42 -3.17 -3.10
N TYR A 223 10.00 -2.24 -2.26
CA TYR A 223 10.80 -1.67 -1.19
C TYR A 223 10.31 -2.12 0.19
N PHE A 224 11.22 -2.21 1.16
CA PHE A 224 10.92 -2.68 2.53
C PHE A 224 11.30 -1.63 3.58
N PHE A 225 10.31 -1.23 4.39
CA PHE A 225 10.37 -0.07 5.26
C PHE A 225 10.69 -0.38 6.72
N THR A 226 11.27 0.61 7.37
CA THR A 226 11.46 0.77 8.81
C THR A 226 10.40 1.70 9.37
N LEU A 227 10.16 1.65 10.68
CA LEU A 227 9.22 2.58 11.32
C LEU A 227 9.72 4.02 11.25
N ASN A 228 11.02 4.24 11.49
CA ASN A 228 11.58 5.58 11.57
C ASN A 228 11.52 6.31 10.23
N GLU A 229 11.74 5.62 9.11
CA GLU A 229 11.66 6.27 7.80
C GLU A 229 10.22 6.70 7.46
N ILE A 230 9.21 5.85 7.73
CA ILE A 230 7.80 6.20 7.50
C ILE A 230 7.35 7.32 8.44
N LYS A 231 7.70 7.25 9.74
CA LYS A 231 7.40 8.33 10.69
C LYS A 231 7.96 9.66 10.22
N SER A 232 9.25 9.69 9.88
CA SER A 232 9.93 10.91 9.44
C SER A 232 9.32 11.44 8.13
N LEU A 233 9.01 10.54 7.20
CA LEU A 233 8.41 10.90 5.92
C LEU A 233 7.08 11.65 6.12
N PHE A 234 6.13 11.10 6.88
CA PHE A 234 4.85 11.77 7.11
C PHE A 234 4.96 13.04 7.97
N VAL A 235 5.82 13.05 8.98
CA VAL A 235 6.06 14.24 9.83
C VAL A 235 6.60 15.41 9.00
N ASN A 236 7.53 15.15 8.08
CA ASN A 236 8.10 16.16 7.18
C ASN A 236 7.04 16.82 6.28
N TYR A 237 5.91 16.15 6.05
CA TYR A 237 4.78 16.66 5.26
C TYR A 237 3.56 17.04 6.13
N GLY A 238 3.82 17.49 7.36
CA GLY A 238 2.81 18.14 8.20
C GLY A 238 1.81 17.18 8.82
N CYS A 239 2.25 15.97 9.18
CA CYS A 239 1.43 15.03 9.93
C CYS A 239 1.90 14.83 11.36
N GLU A 240 0.95 14.62 12.28
CA GLU A 240 1.22 13.99 13.56
C GLU A 240 1.18 12.46 13.41
N VAL A 241 2.07 11.77 14.14
CA VAL A 241 2.07 10.31 14.21
C VAL A 241 1.10 9.88 15.31
N VAL A 242 -0.03 9.29 14.94
CA VAL A 242 -0.99 8.72 15.90
C VAL A 242 -0.49 7.35 16.37
N SER A 243 -0.08 6.50 15.43
CA SER A 243 0.60 5.24 15.72
C SER A 243 1.48 4.84 14.53
N CYS A 244 2.58 4.12 14.78
CA CYS A 244 3.35 3.50 13.70
C CYS A 244 4.22 2.37 14.26
N GLU A 245 3.86 1.14 13.87
CA GLU A 245 4.35 -0.12 14.43
C GLU A 245 4.59 -1.17 13.33
N TYR A 246 5.42 -2.16 13.62
CA TYR A 246 5.49 -3.37 12.81
C TYR A 246 4.27 -4.22 13.10
N LEU A 247 3.65 -4.74 12.04
CA LEU A 247 2.56 -5.69 12.08
C LEU A 247 3.08 -7.06 11.63
N PHE A 248 3.07 -8.02 12.55
CA PHE A 248 3.42 -9.41 12.28
C PHE A 248 2.16 -10.21 11.95
N ARG A 249 2.21 -10.91 10.83
CA ARG A 249 1.16 -11.87 10.43
C ARG A 249 1.80 -13.16 9.95
N LYS A 250 1.03 -14.25 10.00
CA LYS A 250 1.42 -15.51 9.36
C LYS A 250 0.57 -15.73 8.12
N THR A 251 1.22 -15.97 6.98
CA THR A 251 0.52 -16.36 5.74
C THR A 251 0.67 -17.85 5.54
N VAL A 252 -0.46 -18.56 5.52
CA VAL A 252 -0.52 -20.00 5.25
C VAL A 252 -1.07 -20.24 3.85
N ASN A 253 -0.29 -20.91 3.02
CA ASN A 253 -0.72 -21.43 1.73
C ASN A 253 -0.76 -22.96 1.80
N HIS A 254 -1.94 -23.51 2.08
CA HIS A 254 -2.14 -24.96 2.18
C HIS A 254 -1.80 -25.72 0.88
N LYS A 255 -2.09 -25.13 -0.29
CA LYS A 255 -1.77 -25.76 -1.59
C LYS A 255 -0.27 -25.92 -1.81
N LYS A 256 0.54 -25.02 -1.25
CA LYS A 256 2.01 -25.03 -1.37
C LYS A 256 2.70 -25.55 -0.10
N ASN A 257 1.92 -26.03 0.88
CA ASN A 257 2.39 -26.40 2.21
C ASN A 257 3.36 -25.36 2.83
N LEU A 258 3.04 -24.07 2.66
CA LEU A 258 3.91 -22.96 3.04
C LEU A 258 3.28 -22.18 4.18
N SER A 259 4.03 -21.91 5.24
CA SER A 259 3.64 -21.05 6.35
C SER A 259 4.77 -20.08 6.63
N VAL A 260 4.55 -18.79 6.35
CA VAL A 260 5.62 -17.78 6.37
C VAL A 260 5.24 -16.58 7.21
N ASP A 261 6.23 -16.06 7.93
CA ASP A 261 6.09 -14.85 8.71
C ASP A 261 6.15 -13.63 7.79
N ARG A 262 5.14 -12.78 7.94
CA ARG A 262 4.98 -11.54 7.21
C ARG A 262 5.17 -10.37 8.15
N VAL A 263 5.92 -9.38 7.69
CA VAL A 263 6.20 -8.15 8.41
C VAL A 263 5.72 -6.99 7.56
N PHE A 264 4.86 -6.16 8.14
CA PHE A 264 4.39 -4.93 7.53
C PHE A 264 4.72 -3.75 8.45
N VAL A 265 4.90 -2.56 7.89
CA VAL A 265 4.78 -1.31 8.66
C VAL A 265 3.34 -0.87 8.56
N GLN A 266 2.69 -0.61 9.70
CA GLN A 266 1.37 -0.01 9.77
C GLN A 266 1.50 1.33 10.47
N GLY A 267 1.02 2.39 9.83
CA GLY A 267 1.02 3.74 10.38
C GLY A 267 -0.36 4.40 10.30
N VAL A 268 -0.66 5.20 11.30
CA VAL A 268 -1.81 6.10 11.34
C VAL A 268 -1.26 7.50 11.57
N PHE A 269 -1.54 8.39 10.62
CA PHE A 269 -1.06 9.76 10.62
C PHE A 269 -2.24 10.70 10.52
N LYS A 270 -2.20 11.83 11.22
CA LYS A 270 -3.23 12.86 11.10
C LYS A 270 -2.62 14.15 10.56
N LYS A 271 -3.26 14.73 9.55
CA LYS A 271 -2.78 15.98 8.93
C LYS A 271 -3.01 17.15 9.89
N LEU A 272 -1.97 17.95 10.12
CA LEU A 272 -1.99 19.12 11.00
C LEU A 272 -2.68 20.34 10.41
#